data_AF-A0A1I4LLV3-F1
#
_entry.id   AF-A0A1I4LLV3-F1
#
_cell.length_a   1.000
_cell.length_b   1.000
_cell.length_c   1.000
_cell.angle_alpha   90.00
_cell.angle_beta   90.00
_cell.angle_gamma   90.00
#
_symmetry.space_group_name_H-M   'P 1'
#
loop_
_entity.id
_entity.type
_entity.pdbx_description
1 polymer ?
#
loop_
_entity_poly.entity_id
_entity_poly.type
_entity_poly.pdbx_seq_one_letter_code
_entity_poly.pdbx_strand_id
1 'polypeptide(L)'
;MISSKIEQYTDYYETLKKELRWKAFDNLVIMNTASIYVMNGRTLDTARFLELAEQLKKRSGMFSAMSSHPRFTMAGMLDASLEDPEAAVPELFRVYQMLKDHNFRSGASTYMAAFTVMKNAAPPEETARRTMDLFQKMKKEHPMLTDANDYPLAVLLAMEKESDMAARIETCYDALKREGLTSGNSLQFLSHILTLGSGGQPQQAAGRAAEVLDKWKRTGLKAKPMYYPVLGMMALLPEESLDLEAVRDTAAQLNRTKAFKWSKDMNVLAAASFFVSDNMEEGSLAETGLYTSVEAIIQAQQTAMIAAVSAGAAASAAANSAN
;
A
#
# COMPACT_ATOMS: atom_id res chain seq x y z
N MET A 1 4.05 14.88 18.49
CA MET A 1 3.58 14.53 17.14
C MET A 1 2.90 13.15 17.10
N ILE A 2 3.53 12.07 17.58
CA ILE A 2 2.94 10.71 17.55
C ILE A 2 1.61 10.55 18.33
N SER A 3 1.49 11.11 19.55
CA SER A 3 0.21 11.05 20.31
C SER A 3 -0.95 11.72 19.55
N SER A 4 -0.67 12.82 18.86
CA SER A 4 -1.64 13.52 18.01
C SER A 4 -2.11 12.66 16.83
N LYS A 5 -1.21 11.89 16.20
CA LYS A 5 -1.60 10.97 15.10
C LYS A 5 -2.47 9.82 15.59
N ILE A 6 -2.20 9.25 16.77
CA ILE A 6 -3.03 8.19 17.35
C ILE A 6 -4.43 8.71 17.68
N GLU A 7 -4.52 9.92 18.25
CA GLU A 7 -5.78 10.58 18.55
C GLU A 7 -6.58 10.85 17.27
N GLN A 8 -5.98 11.47 16.26
CA GLN A 8 -6.60 11.70 14.95
C GLN A 8 -7.03 10.39 14.28
N TYR A 9 -6.16 9.37 14.28
CA TYR A 9 -6.47 8.06 13.73
C TYR A 9 -7.67 7.41 14.43
N THR A 10 -7.74 7.53 15.75
CA THR A 10 -8.86 7.01 16.55
C THR A 10 -10.15 7.77 16.23
N ASP A 11 -10.09 9.11 16.14
CA ASP A 11 -11.24 9.96 15.83
C ASP A 11 -11.79 9.69 14.42
N TYR A 12 -10.92 9.61 13.41
CA TYR A 12 -11.30 9.28 12.04
C TYR A 12 -11.86 7.86 11.94
N TYR A 13 -11.26 6.89 12.63
CA TYR A 13 -11.79 5.53 12.66
C TYR A 13 -13.20 5.48 13.27
N GLU A 14 -13.42 6.10 14.43
CA GLU A 14 -14.73 6.06 15.10
C GLU A 14 -15.79 6.84 14.30
N THR A 15 -15.40 7.96 13.69
CA THR A 15 -16.26 8.75 12.78
C THR A 15 -16.68 7.93 11.57
N LEU A 16 -15.72 7.36 10.83
CA LEU A 16 -16.00 6.52 9.67
C LEU A 16 -16.81 5.27 10.05
N LYS A 17 -16.49 4.65 11.20
CA LYS A 17 -17.25 3.51 11.71
C LYS A 17 -18.69 3.85 11.98
N LYS A 18 -18.97 5.02 12.57
CA LYS A 18 -20.33 5.49 12.82
C LYS A 18 -21.10 5.68 11.51
N GLU A 19 -20.50 6.32 10.52
CA GLU A 19 -21.16 6.65 9.25
C GLU A 19 -21.31 5.43 8.30
N LEU A 20 -20.41 4.45 8.38
CA LEU A 20 -20.42 3.24 7.55
C LEU A 20 -21.13 2.04 8.20
N ARG A 21 -21.62 2.18 9.45
CA ARG A 21 -22.25 1.12 10.26
C ARG A 21 -23.32 0.30 9.54
N TRP A 22 -24.11 0.94 8.68
CA TRP A 22 -25.25 0.32 7.99
C TRP A 22 -24.85 -0.55 6.79
N LYS A 23 -23.56 -0.62 6.44
CA LYS A 23 -23.06 -1.35 5.25
C LYS A 23 -22.35 -2.68 5.54
N ALA A 24 -22.47 -3.24 6.75
CA ALA A 24 -21.76 -4.48 7.16
C ALA A 24 -20.26 -4.43 6.80
N PHE A 25 -19.64 -3.31 7.15
CA PHE A 25 -18.37 -2.90 6.57
C PHE A 25 -17.17 -3.56 7.27
N ASP A 26 -16.15 -3.92 6.49
CA ASP A 26 -14.93 -4.54 7.02
C ASP A 26 -14.13 -3.49 7.83
N ASN A 27 -13.94 -3.76 9.13
CA ASN A 27 -13.19 -2.88 10.04
C ASN A 27 -11.80 -2.56 9.51
N LEU A 28 -11.18 -3.47 8.76
CA LEU A 28 -9.86 -3.25 8.18
C LEU A 28 -9.88 -2.17 7.11
N VAL A 29 -10.96 -2.06 6.32
CA VAL A 29 -11.12 -0.99 5.33
C VAL A 29 -11.32 0.36 6.02
N ILE A 30 -12.03 0.40 7.17
CA ILE A 30 -12.17 1.63 7.97
C ILE A 30 -10.81 2.06 8.53
N MET A 31 -10.07 1.12 9.10
CA MET A 31 -8.71 1.36 9.60
C MET A 31 -7.80 1.89 8.48
N ASN A 32 -7.83 1.25 7.30
CA ASN A 32 -7.04 1.70 6.15
C ASN A 32 -7.46 3.10 5.66
N THR A 33 -8.76 3.37 5.62
CA THR A 33 -9.26 4.68 5.19
C THR A 33 -8.83 5.77 6.19
N ALA A 34 -8.96 5.53 7.50
CA ALA A 34 -8.52 6.47 8.52
C ALA A 34 -7.00 6.70 8.48
N SER A 35 -6.19 5.67 8.19
CA SER A 35 -4.73 5.82 8.10
C SER A 35 -4.32 6.69 6.90
N ILE A 36 -5.05 6.62 5.77
CA ILE A 36 -4.81 7.48 4.60
C ILE A 36 -4.86 8.96 4.99
N TYR A 37 -5.92 9.41 5.66
CA TYR A 37 -6.05 10.82 6.07
C TYR A 37 -4.94 11.27 7.02
N VAL A 38 -4.58 10.42 7.99
CA VAL A 38 -3.51 10.72 8.96
C VAL A 38 -2.15 10.82 8.29
N MET A 39 -1.83 9.94 7.32
CA MET A 39 -0.55 9.96 6.60
C MET A 39 -0.43 11.15 5.65
N ASN A 40 -1.53 11.60 5.05
CA ASN A 40 -1.53 12.76 4.15
C ASN A 40 -1.69 14.10 4.87
N GLY A 41 -1.82 14.10 6.21
CA GLY A 41 -2.10 15.32 6.97
C GLY A 41 -3.42 15.99 6.58
N ARG A 42 -4.35 15.26 5.95
CA ARG A 42 -5.64 15.79 5.48
C ARG A 42 -6.70 15.58 6.54
N THR A 43 -7.46 16.63 6.85
CA THR A 43 -8.62 16.51 7.73
C THR A 43 -9.73 15.75 7.02
N LEU A 44 -10.31 14.74 7.68
CA LEU A 44 -11.45 13.99 7.18
C LEU A 44 -12.70 14.88 7.12
N ASP A 45 -13.15 15.22 5.91
CA ASP A 45 -14.51 15.66 5.65
C ASP A 45 -15.36 14.44 5.26
N THR A 46 -16.22 14.00 6.18
CA THR A 46 -16.98 12.77 5.97
C THR A 46 -18.05 12.92 4.89
N ALA A 47 -18.61 14.11 4.70
CA ALA A 47 -19.63 14.33 3.67
C ALA A 47 -18.98 14.23 2.28
N ARG A 48 -17.87 14.94 2.07
CA ARG A 48 -17.10 14.90 0.83
C ARG A 48 -16.57 13.50 0.52
N PHE A 49 -16.04 12.81 1.52
CA PHE A 49 -15.60 11.41 1.40
C PHE A 49 -16.72 10.47 0.93
N LEU A 50 -17.91 10.56 1.55
CA LEU A 50 -19.04 9.71 1.19
C LEU A 50 -19.60 10.03 -0.19
N GLU A 51 -19.59 11.30 -0.57
CA GLU A 51 -19.95 11.75 -1.92
C GLU A 51 -19.01 11.16 -2.97
N LEU A 52 -17.69 11.27 -2.79
CA LEU A 52 -16.71 10.66 -3.67
C LEU A 52 -16.89 9.14 -3.78
N ALA A 53 -17.12 8.45 -2.66
CA ALA A 53 -17.38 7.02 -2.67
C ALA A 53 -18.65 6.66 -3.47
N GLU A 54 -19.69 7.50 -3.44
CA GLU A 54 -20.91 7.30 -4.21
C GLU A 54 -20.71 7.65 -5.70
N GLN A 55 -19.93 8.69 -6.02
CA GLN A 55 -19.55 9.01 -7.41
C GLN A 55 -18.78 7.86 -8.06
N LEU A 56 -17.79 7.29 -7.37
CA LEU A 56 -17.06 6.09 -7.80
C LEU A 56 -18.02 4.93 -8.08
N LYS A 57 -18.96 4.68 -7.18
CA LYS A 57 -19.96 3.61 -7.34
C LYS A 57 -20.86 3.85 -8.55
N LYS A 58 -21.43 5.05 -8.70
CA LYS A 58 -22.35 5.42 -9.79
C LYS A 58 -21.70 5.31 -11.16
N ARG A 59 -20.43 5.70 -11.28
CA ARG A 59 -19.68 5.60 -12.54
C ARG A 59 -19.23 4.17 -12.85
N SER A 60 -19.24 3.29 -11.85
CA SER A 60 -18.80 1.90 -11.99
C SER A 60 -19.93 0.97 -12.46
N GLY A 61 -19.57 -0.01 -13.30
CA GLY A 61 -20.47 -1.12 -13.60
C GLY A 61 -20.70 -2.03 -12.38
N MET A 62 -21.78 -2.80 -12.38
CA MET A 62 -22.20 -3.66 -11.27
C MET A 62 -21.11 -4.62 -10.76
N PHE A 63 -20.26 -5.12 -11.67
CA PHE A 63 -19.17 -6.05 -11.36
C PHE A 63 -17.81 -5.38 -11.10
N SER A 64 -17.78 -4.05 -10.98
CA SER A 64 -16.53 -3.33 -10.74
C SER A 64 -16.08 -3.43 -9.29
N ALA A 65 -14.78 -3.36 -9.03
CA ALA A 65 -14.26 -3.19 -7.66
C ALA A 65 -14.78 -1.90 -6.98
N MET A 66 -15.15 -0.88 -7.77
CA MET A 66 -15.72 0.37 -7.27
C MET A 66 -17.20 0.24 -6.88
N SER A 67 -17.86 -0.89 -7.19
CA SER A 67 -19.23 -1.17 -6.71
C SER A 67 -19.24 -1.80 -5.31
N SER A 68 -18.08 -2.20 -4.78
CA SER A 68 -17.91 -2.88 -3.48
C SER A 68 -17.00 -2.10 -2.50
N HIS A 69 -16.52 -2.75 -1.43
CA HIS A 69 -15.75 -2.09 -0.36
C HIS A 69 -14.45 -1.39 -0.78
N PRO A 70 -13.66 -1.85 -1.78
CA PRO A 70 -12.45 -1.15 -2.20
C PRO A 70 -12.66 0.31 -2.64
N ARG A 71 -13.88 0.69 -3.02
CA ARG A 71 -14.21 2.09 -3.38
C ARG A 71 -13.95 3.07 -2.26
N PHE A 72 -14.05 2.66 -1.00
CA PHE A 72 -13.86 3.57 0.13
C PHE A 72 -12.39 3.87 0.35
N THR A 73 -11.51 2.88 0.18
CA THR A 73 -10.07 3.13 0.13
C THR A 73 -9.73 4.08 -1.02
N MET A 74 -10.27 3.82 -2.22
CA MET A 74 -10.03 4.69 -3.38
C MET A 74 -10.56 6.12 -3.18
N ALA A 75 -11.76 6.28 -2.58
CA ALA A 75 -12.31 7.58 -2.22
C ALA A 75 -11.41 8.31 -1.22
N GLY A 76 -10.90 7.62 -0.20
CA GLY A 76 -9.95 8.18 0.76
C GLY A 76 -8.65 8.63 0.09
N MET A 77 -8.11 7.84 -0.84
CA MET A 77 -6.90 8.19 -1.60
C MET A 77 -7.12 9.41 -2.49
N LEU A 78 -8.23 9.47 -3.22
CA LEU A 78 -8.55 10.66 -4.02
C LEU A 78 -8.69 11.89 -3.11
N ASP A 79 -9.46 11.76 -2.02
CA ASP A 79 -9.78 12.89 -1.15
C ASP A 79 -8.60 13.45 -0.35
N ALA A 80 -7.69 12.56 0.05
CA ALA A 80 -6.55 12.89 0.89
C ALA A 80 -5.33 13.35 0.10
N SER A 81 -5.16 12.84 -1.13
CA SER A 81 -3.93 13.06 -1.91
C SER A 81 -4.09 14.07 -3.05
N LEU A 82 -5.31 14.49 -3.40
CA LEU A 82 -5.57 15.41 -4.52
C LEU A 82 -6.27 16.70 -4.06
N GLU A 83 -5.99 17.79 -4.76
CA GLU A 83 -6.63 19.09 -4.50
C GLU A 83 -8.10 19.11 -4.95
N ASP A 84 -8.39 18.59 -6.14
CA ASP A 84 -9.73 18.47 -6.72
C ASP A 84 -10.09 16.98 -6.96
N PRO A 85 -10.54 16.26 -5.91
CA PRO A 85 -10.80 14.83 -5.99
C PRO A 85 -12.03 14.48 -6.84
N GLU A 86 -13.01 15.39 -6.96
CA GLU A 86 -14.22 15.14 -7.75
C GLU A 86 -13.93 15.17 -9.24
N ALA A 87 -13.16 16.17 -9.70
CA ALA A 87 -12.72 16.23 -11.09
C ALA A 87 -11.79 15.06 -11.48
N ALA A 88 -11.13 14.43 -10.51
CA ALA A 88 -10.27 13.28 -10.73
C ALA A 88 -11.03 11.97 -11.00
N VAL A 89 -12.30 11.83 -10.57
CA VAL A 89 -13.06 10.58 -10.74
C VAL A 89 -13.22 10.19 -12.22
N PRO A 90 -13.64 11.09 -13.15
CA PRO A 90 -13.70 10.74 -14.57
C PRO A 90 -12.36 10.28 -15.15
N GLU A 91 -11.27 10.94 -14.75
CA GLU A 91 -9.93 10.64 -15.22
C GLU A 91 -9.44 9.27 -14.71
N LEU A 92 -9.72 8.94 -13.45
CA LEU A 92 -9.40 7.63 -12.87
C LEU A 92 -9.95 6.48 -13.71
N PHE A 93 -11.20 6.58 -14.13
CA PHE A 93 -11.81 5.55 -14.96
C PHE A 93 -11.29 5.56 -16.40
N ARG A 94 -10.91 6.73 -16.94
CA ARG A 94 -10.30 6.83 -18.27
C ARG A 94 -8.95 6.10 -18.28
N VAL A 95 -8.09 6.39 -17.28
CA VAL A 95 -6.79 5.74 -17.12
C VAL A 95 -6.97 4.24 -16.82
N TYR A 96 -7.91 3.86 -15.93
CA TYR A 96 -8.23 2.46 -15.67
C TYR A 96 -8.59 1.69 -16.95
N GLN A 97 -9.41 2.28 -17.83
CA GLN A 97 -9.78 1.63 -19.09
C GLN A 97 -8.56 1.52 -20.02
N MET A 98 -7.73 2.56 -20.10
CA MET A 98 -6.49 2.53 -20.88
C MET A 98 -5.53 1.42 -20.40
N LEU A 99 -5.38 1.24 -19.08
CA LEU A 99 -4.60 0.12 -18.53
C LEU A 99 -5.20 -1.23 -18.94
N LYS A 100 -6.53 -1.38 -18.90
CA LYS A 100 -7.18 -2.62 -19.34
C LYS A 100 -6.97 -2.92 -20.82
N ASP A 101 -6.98 -1.90 -21.66
CA ASP A 101 -6.70 -2.03 -23.10
C ASP A 101 -5.27 -2.53 -23.34
N HIS A 102 -4.40 -2.44 -22.33
CA HIS A 102 -3.03 -2.97 -22.30
C HIS A 102 -2.90 -4.23 -21.43
N ASN A 103 -3.95 -5.06 -21.36
CA ASN A 103 -3.99 -6.39 -20.71
C ASN A 103 -3.96 -6.41 -19.18
N PHE A 104 -4.17 -5.28 -18.50
CA PHE A 104 -4.36 -5.30 -17.05
C PHE A 104 -5.68 -5.99 -16.71
N ARG A 105 -5.64 -6.89 -15.73
CA ARG A 105 -6.86 -7.53 -15.23
C ARG A 105 -7.79 -6.50 -14.60
N SER A 106 -9.10 -6.72 -14.68
CA SER A 106 -10.05 -5.87 -13.97
C SER A 106 -9.97 -6.14 -12.46
N GLY A 107 -9.90 -5.10 -11.64
CA GLY A 107 -9.89 -5.24 -10.18
C GLY A 107 -9.48 -3.96 -9.46
N ALA A 108 -9.45 -4.01 -8.13
CA ALA A 108 -9.06 -2.87 -7.28
C ALA A 108 -7.62 -2.43 -7.55
N SER A 109 -6.70 -3.38 -7.74
CA SER A 109 -5.28 -3.11 -7.98
C SER A 109 -5.04 -2.34 -9.29
N THR A 110 -5.90 -2.51 -10.30
CA THR A 110 -5.83 -1.73 -11.55
C THR A 110 -6.35 -0.31 -11.37
N TYR A 111 -7.33 -0.08 -10.50
CA TYR A 111 -7.70 1.30 -10.12
C TYR A 111 -6.58 1.97 -9.32
N MET A 112 -5.89 1.23 -8.45
CA MET A 112 -4.72 1.73 -7.75
C MET A 112 -3.58 2.07 -8.71
N ALA A 113 -3.31 1.21 -9.69
CA ALA A 113 -2.35 1.49 -10.75
C ALA A 113 -2.75 2.75 -11.55
N ALA A 114 -4.03 2.92 -11.87
CA ALA A 114 -4.53 4.11 -12.56
C ALA A 114 -4.35 5.39 -11.71
N PHE A 115 -4.67 5.32 -10.43
CA PHE A 115 -4.40 6.41 -9.49
C PHE A 115 -2.91 6.75 -9.42
N THR A 116 -2.02 5.75 -9.36
CA THR A 116 -0.57 5.95 -9.36
C THR A 116 -0.09 6.67 -10.63
N VAL A 117 -0.61 6.29 -11.80
CA VAL A 117 -0.31 6.98 -13.06
C VAL A 117 -0.74 8.46 -13.00
N MET A 118 -1.98 8.72 -12.56
CA MET A 118 -2.51 10.08 -12.45
C MET A 118 -1.73 10.94 -11.46
N LYS A 119 -1.46 10.41 -10.27
CA LYS A 119 -0.78 11.13 -9.19
C LYS A 119 0.63 11.55 -9.58
N ASN A 120 1.32 10.75 -10.39
CA ASN A 120 2.65 11.06 -10.90
C ASN A 120 2.65 11.78 -12.25
N ALA A 121 1.47 12.22 -12.74
CA ALA A 121 1.29 12.86 -14.05
C ALA A 121 1.97 12.10 -15.21
N ALA A 122 2.02 10.76 -15.10
CA ALA A 122 2.73 9.93 -16.05
C ALA A 122 1.89 9.72 -17.33
N PRO A 123 2.52 9.63 -18.52
CA PRO A 123 1.83 9.41 -19.79
C PRO A 123 1.13 8.03 -19.78
N PRO A 124 -0.21 7.96 -19.71
CA PRO A 124 -0.86 6.72 -19.29
C PRO A 124 -0.65 5.54 -20.26
N GLU A 125 -0.65 5.78 -21.57
CA GLU A 125 -0.47 4.73 -22.58
C GLU A 125 0.96 4.16 -22.59
N GLU A 126 1.97 5.05 -22.58
CA GLU A 126 3.37 4.63 -22.51
C GLU A 126 3.65 3.86 -21.22
N THR A 127 3.17 4.38 -20.08
CA THR A 127 3.31 3.72 -18.79
C THR A 127 2.60 2.36 -18.78
N ALA A 128 1.39 2.25 -19.34
CA ALA A 128 0.66 0.99 -19.44
C ALA A 128 1.47 -0.08 -20.19
N ARG A 129 2.01 0.27 -21.36
CA ARG A 129 2.81 -0.64 -22.19
C ARG A 129 4.06 -1.12 -21.44
N ARG A 130 4.82 -0.16 -20.89
CA ARG A 130 6.08 -0.47 -20.18
C ARG A 130 5.83 -1.28 -18.92
N THR A 131 4.75 -0.98 -18.20
CA THR A 131 4.35 -1.74 -17.02
C THR A 131 4.00 -3.17 -17.38
N MET A 132 3.23 -3.40 -18.45
CA MET A 132 2.87 -4.75 -18.86
C MET A 132 4.11 -5.53 -19.34
N ASP A 133 5.01 -4.89 -20.09
CA ASP A 133 6.29 -5.48 -20.50
C ASP A 133 7.13 -5.92 -19.28
N LEU A 134 7.23 -5.08 -18.26
CA LEU A 134 7.91 -5.41 -17.00
C LEU A 134 7.17 -6.53 -16.25
N PHE A 135 5.84 -6.44 -16.14
CA PHE A 135 4.99 -7.42 -15.46
C PHE A 135 5.14 -8.82 -16.04
N GLN A 136 5.19 -8.95 -17.37
CA GLN A 136 5.38 -10.26 -18.01
C GLN A 136 6.78 -10.84 -17.73
N LYS A 137 7.82 -10.00 -17.65
CA LYS A 137 9.16 -10.43 -17.24
C LYS A 137 9.14 -10.93 -15.78
N MET A 138 8.57 -10.16 -14.86
CA MET A 138 8.42 -10.58 -13.45
C MET A 138 7.58 -11.85 -13.30
N LYS A 139 6.52 -12.01 -14.12
CA LYS A 139 5.65 -13.19 -14.11
C LYS A 139 6.37 -14.44 -14.64
N LYS A 140 7.31 -14.27 -15.58
CA LYS A 140 8.15 -15.36 -16.08
C LYS A 140 9.10 -15.87 -15.01
N GLU A 141 9.73 -14.97 -14.25
CA GLU A 141 10.66 -15.34 -13.17
C GLU A 141 9.91 -15.91 -11.94
N HIS A 142 8.79 -15.30 -11.54
CA HIS A 142 7.98 -15.73 -10.39
C HIS A 142 6.51 -16.01 -10.75
N PRO A 143 6.19 -17.12 -11.44
CA PRO A 143 4.84 -17.40 -11.92
C PRO A 143 3.77 -17.49 -10.83
N MET A 144 4.13 -17.91 -9.62
CA MET A 144 3.18 -18.07 -8.52
C MET A 144 3.05 -16.82 -7.64
N LEU A 145 4.06 -15.95 -7.66
CA LEU A 145 4.12 -14.79 -6.77
C LEU A 145 3.57 -13.53 -7.47
N THR A 146 3.89 -13.35 -8.75
CA THR A 146 3.52 -12.15 -9.50
C THR A 146 2.03 -12.16 -9.87
N ASP A 147 1.25 -11.22 -9.38
CA ASP A 147 -0.19 -11.12 -9.66
C ASP A 147 -0.70 -9.67 -9.80
N ALA A 148 -2.02 -9.48 -9.91
CA ALA A 148 -2.60 -8.15 -10.12
C ALA A 148 -2.28 -7.16 -8.97
N ASN A 149 -1.97 -7.64 -7.77
CA ASN A 149 -1.58 -6.80 -6.63
C ASN A 149 -0.21 -6.12 -6.85
N ASP A 150 0.61 -6.62 -7.76
CA ASP A 150 1.87 -5.97 -8.14
C ASP A 150 1.68 -4.80 -9.09
N TYR A 151 0.51 -4.62 -9.71
CA TYR A 151 0.30 -3.57 -10.72
C TYR A 151 0.66 -2.15 -10.26
N PRO A 152 0.26 -1.67 -9.06
CA PRO A 152 0.59 -0.31 -8.65
C PRO A 152 2.10 -0.07 -8.51
N LEU A 153 2.83 -1.07 -8.02
CA LEU A 153 4.28 -0.98 -7.85
C LEU A 153 5.03 -1.22 -9.18
N ALA A 154 4.51 -2.11 -10.03
CA ALA A 154 5.01 -2.30 -11.40
C ALA A 154 4.88 -1.01 -12.23
N VAL A 155 3.80 -0.25 -12.03
CA VAL A 155 3.61 1.08 -12.64
C VAL A 155 4.74 2.03 -12.23
N LEU A 156 5.08 2.10 -10.94
CA LEU A 156 6.17 2.94 -10.44
C LEU A 156 7.52 2.52 -11.01
N LEU A 157 7.84 1.22 -10.96
CA LEU A 157 9.08 0.67 -11.52
C LEU A 157 9.19 0.93 -13.03
N ALA A 158 8.05 0.90 -13.74
CA ALA A 158 8.00 1.23 -15.15
C ALA A 158 8.12 2.74 -15.43
N MET A 159 8.12 3.64 -14.44
CA MET A 159 8.40 5.05 -14.67
C MET A 159 9.89 5.35 -14.79
N GLU A 160 10.77 4.60 -14.09
CA GLU A 160 12.22 4.81 -14.00
C GLU A 160 13.02 4.70 -15.33
N LYS A 161 12.37 4.44 -16.47
CA LYS A 161 12.99 4.39 -17.83
C LYS A 161 14.16 3.42 -18.04
N GLU A 162 14.55 2.65 -17.02
CA GLU A 162 15.64 1.68 -17.13
C GLU A 162 15.23 0.38 -17.83
N SER A 163 16.13 -0.12 -18.69
CA SER A 163 15.89 -1.32 -19.51
C SER A 163 16.04 -2.65 -18.77
N ASP A 164 16.84 -2.67 -17.69
CA ASP A 164 17.24 -3.85 -16.93
C ASP A 164 16.48 -4.01 -15.59
N MET A 165 15.41 -3.23 -15.39
CA MET A 165 14.63 -3.20 -14.14
C MET A 165 14.23 -4.60 -13.61
N ALA A 166 13.82 -5.51 -14.50
CA ALA A 166 13.51 -6.90 -14.10
C ALA A 166 14.72 -7.64 -13.52
N ALA A 167 15.91 -7.47 -14.11
CA ALA A 167 17.13 -8.10 -13.61
C ALA A 167 17.58 -7.49 -12.27
N ARG A 168 17.38 -6.18 -12.08
CA ARG A 168 17.64 -5.51 -10.80
C ARG A 168 16.72 -6.04 -9.68
N ILE A 169 15.44 -6.23 -9.99
CA ILE A 169 14.46 -6.85 -9.08
C ILE A 169 14.91 -8.25 -8.67
N GLU A 170 15.30 -9.09 -9.62
CA GLU A 170 15.78 -10.46 -9.32
C GLU A 170 17.06 -10.44 -8.49
N THR A 171 17.99 -9.56 -8.82
CA THR A 171 19.22 -9.37 -8.05
C THR A 171 18.93 -9.01 -6.60
N CYS A 172 17.96 -8.12 -6.37
CA CYS A 172 17.52 -7.75 -5.03
C CYS A 172 16.82 -8.92 -4.32
N TYR A 173 15.92 -9.62 -5.01
CA TYR A 173 15.20 -10.77 -4.47
C TYR A 173 16.15 -11.88 -3.99
N ASP A 174 17.13 -12.24 -4.82
CA ASP A 174 18.14 -13.23 -4.45
C ASP A 174 19.07 -12.76 -3.33
N ALA A 175 19.37 -11.46 -3.26
CA ALA A 175 20.11 -10.90 -2.15
C ALA A 175 19.33 -11.03 -0.84
N LEU A 176 18.04 -10.67 -0.82
CA LEU A 176 17.18 -10.82 0.36
C LEU A 176 17.07 -12.28 0.82
N LYS A 177 17.03 -13.24 -0.12
CA LYS A 177 17.06 -14.68 0.21
C LYS A 177 18.38 -15.09 0.86
N ARG A 178 19.51 -14.58 0.38
CA ARG A 178 20.84 -14.84 0.96
C ARG A 178 20.97 -14.27 2.38
N GLU A 179 20.31 -13.14 2.64
CA GLU A 179 20.17 -12.58 4.00
C GLU A 179 19.19 -13.36 4.90
N GLY A 180 18.57 -14.43 4.40
CA GLY A 180 17.72 -15.32 5.19
C GLY A 180 16.25 -14.88 5.34
N LEU A 181 15.78 -13.91 4.55
CA LEU A 181 14.36 -13.55 4.53
C LEU A 181 13.51 -14.65 3.87
N THR A 182 12.31 -14.85 4.40
CA THR A 182 11.42 -15.93 3.94
C THR A 182 10.84 -15.62 2.56
N SER A 183 10.98 -16.54 1.61
CA SER A 183 10.42 -16.41 0.26
C SER A 183 8.89 -16.35 0.23
N GLY A 184 8.34 -15.63 -0.74
CA GLY A 184 6.91 -15.46 -0.95
C GLY A 184 6.57 -14.05 -1.48
N ASN A 185 5.28 -13.77 -1.64
CA ASN A 185 4.80 -12.51 -2.22
C ASN A 185 5.34 -11.28 -1.47
N SER A 186 5.44 -11.34 -0.14
CA SER A 186 5.97 -10.21 0.64
C SER A 186 7.47 -9.98 0.42
N LEU A 187 8.24 -11.02 0.09
CA LEU A 187 9.66 -10.89 -0.26
C LEU A 187 9.84 -10.28 -1.64
N GLN A 188 9.01 -10.70 -2.60
CA GLN A 188 8.98 -10.11 -3.94
C GLN A 188 8.57 -8.63 -3.88
N PHE A 189 7.52 -8.31 -3.13
CA PHE A 189 7.10 -6.92 -2.98
C PHE A 189 8.18 -6.07 -2.30
N LEU A 190 8.91 -6.64 -1.33
CA LEU A 190 10.09 -5.99 -0.74
C LEU A 190 11.19 -5.74 -1.78
N SER A 191 11.52 -6.72 -2.63
CA SER A 191 12.55 -6.54 -3.66
C SER A 191 12.19 -5.44 -4.66
N HIS A 192 10.91 -5.30 -5.00
CA HIS A 192 10.39 -4.21 -5.83
C HIS A 192 10.59 -2.85 -5.16
N ILE A 193 10.21 -2.69 -3.89
CA ILE A 193 10.38 -1.44 -3.12
C ILE A 193 11.85 -1.02 -3.06
N LEU A 194 12.73 -1.95 -2.68
CA LEU A 194 14.15 -1.68 -2.55
C LEU A 194 14.79 -1.37 -3.90
N THR A 195 14.37 -2.05 -4.97
CA THR A 195 14.87 -1.76 -6.31
C THR A 195 14.50 -0.35 -6.76
N LEU A 196 13.26 0.09 -6.47
CA LEU A 196 12.79 1.43 -6.76
C LEU A 196 13.59 2.49 -5.98
N GLY A 197 13.79 2.28 -4.66
CA GLY A 197 14.38 3.29 -3.78
C GLY A 197 15.90 3.30 -3.64
N SER A 198 16.61 2.29 -4.13
CA SER A 198 18.05 2.10 -3.86
C SER A 198 19.00 2.85 -4.78
N GLY A 199 18.52 3.63 -5.74
CA GLY A 199 19.37 4.39 -6.66
C GLY A 199 20.38 3.55 -7.43
N GLY A 200 20.02 2.30 -7.79
CA GLY A 200 20.91 1.40 -8.55
C GLY A 200 21.64 0.35 -7.72
N GLN A 201 21.42 0.26 -6.41
CA GLN A 201 22.23 -0.57 -5.50
C GLN A 201 21.40 -1.65 -4.77
N PRO A 202 20.78 -2.61 -5.51
CA PRO A 202 19.80 -3.55 -4.95
C PRO A 202 20.35 -4.48 -3.87
N GLN A 203 21.63 -4.87 -3.93
CA GLN A 203 22.25 -5.74 -2.93
C GLN A 203 22.52 -5.01 -1.61
N GLN A 204 22.97 -3.76 -1.66
CA GLN A 204 23.18 -2.96 -0.46
C GLN A 204 21.85 -2.67 0.24
N ALA A 205 20.82 -2.36 -0.54
CA ALA A 205 19.46 -2.18 -0.01
C ALA A 205 18.90 -3.46 0.63
N ALA A 206 19.19 -4.64 0.06
CA ALA A 206 18.81 -5.91 0.65
C ALA A 206 19.50 -6.17 2.00
N GLY A 207 20.81 -5.91 2.10
CA GLY A 207 21.56 -5.99 3.36
C GLY A 207 20.99 -5.03 4.42
N ARG A 208 20.72 -3.77 4.03
CA ARG A 208 20.09 -2.78 4.92
C ARG A 208 18.70 -3.22 5.39
N ALA A 209 17.89 -3.83 4.53
CA ALA A 209 16.59 -4.36 4.92
C ALA A 209 16.71 -5.52 5.93
N ALA A 210 17.73 -6.37 5.80
CA ALA A 210 18.02 -7.42 6.76
C ALA A 210 18.45 -6.84 8.12
N GLU A 211 19.29 -5.81 8.13
CA GLU A 211 19.68 -5.10 9.35
C GLU A 211 18.48 -4.45 10.05
N VAL A 212 17.59 -3.79 9.29
CA VAL A 212 16.34 -3.22 9.83
C VAL A 212 15.45 -4.31 10.42
N LEU A 213 15.32 -5.47 9.75
CA LEU A 213 14.57 -6.61 10.25
C LEU A 213 15.17 -7.19 11.55
N ASP A 214 16.48 -7.20 11.68
CA ASP A 214 17.14 -7.66 12.90
C ASP A 214 17.00 -6.66 14.05
N LYS A 215 17.17 -5.35 13.78
CA LYS A 215 16.83 -4.29 14.74
C LYS A 215 15.36 -4.41 15.16
N TRP A 216 14.44 -4.70 14.23
CA TRP A 216 13.01 -4.87 14.49
C TRP A 216 12.73 -6.01 15.47
N LYS A 217 13.37 -7.18 15.27
CA LYS A 217 13.24 -8.32 16.19
C LYS A 217 13.71 -7.98 17.60
N ARG A 218 14.76 -7.17 17.74
CA ARG A 218 15.31 -6.77 19.06
C ARG A 218 14.36 -5.90 19.86
N THR A 219 13.43 -5.19 19.22
CA THR A 219 12.35 -4.44 19.90
C THR A 219 11.33 -5.35 20.60
N GLY A 220 11.31 -6.65 20.27
CA GLY A 220 10.32 -7.62 20.74
C GLY A 220 9.10 -7.78 19.82
N LEU A 221 9.02 -7.02 18.72
CA LEU A 221 8.01 -7.22 17.68
C LEU A 221 8.27 -8.51 16.87
N LYS A 222 7.20 -9.19 16.47
CA LYS A 222 7.29 -10.38 15.63
C LYS A 222 7.81 -10.02 14.24
N ALA A 223 8.74 -10.80 13.72
CA ALA A 223 9.16 -10.74 12.31
C ALA A 223 8.20 -11.57 11.45
N LYS A 224 7.21 -10.93 10.84
CA LYS A 224 6.25 -11.57 9.91
C LYS A 224 6.52 -11.11 8.48
N PRO A 225 6.41 -11.99 7.47
CA PRO A 225 6.54 -11.60 6.06
C PRO A 225 5.61 -10.43 5.68
N MET A 226 4.40 -10.37 6.23
CA MET A 226 3.47 -9.27 5.97
C MET A 226 4.00 -7.85 6.32
N TYR A 227 5.05 -7.76 7.14
CA TYR A 227 5.71 -6.50 7.50
C TYR A 227 6.89 -6.15 6.57
N TYR A 228 7.33 -7.07 5.72
CA TYR A 228 8.50 -6.85 4.86
C TYR A 228 8.40 -5.57 4.04
N PRO A 229 7.27 -5.22 3.41
CA PRO A 229 7.22 -3.99 2.62
C PRO A 229 7.44 -2.71 3.43
N VAL A 230 6.86 -2.60 4.65
CA VAL A 230 7.08 -1.42 5.50
C VAL A 230 8.50 -1.39 6.06
N LEU A 231 9.08 -2.55 6.37
CA LEU A 231 10.51 -2.64 6.73
C LEU A 231 11.41 -2.24 5.56
N GLY A 232 11.01 -2.54 4.32
CA GLY A 232 11.70 -2.10 3.11
C GLY A 232 11.69 -0.59 2.97
N MET A 233 10.55 0.05 3.19
CA MET A 233 10.45 1.52 3.19
C MET A 233 11.29 2.15 4.30
N MET A 234 11.29 1.57 5.50
CA MET A 234 12.17 2.00 6.58
C MET A 234 13.65 1.84 6.22
N ALA A 235 14.02 0.74 5.54
CA ALA A 235 15.37 0.52 5.06
C ALA A 235 15.84 1.57 4.03
N LEU A 236 14.93 2.34 3.44
CA LEU A 236 15.27 3.43 2.52
C LEU A 236 15.41 4.80 3.23
N LEU A 237 14.97 4.92 4.49
CA LEU A 237 15.17 6.13 5.30
C LEU A 237 16.64 6.25 5.76
N PRO A 238 17.18 7.46 5.99
CA PRO A 238 18.49 7.66 6.61
C PRO A 238 18.66 6.90 7.93
N GLU A 239 19.88 6.44 8.25
CA GLU A 239 20.05 5.57 9.44
C GLU A 239 19.76 6.31 10.75
N GLU A 240 20.14 7.58 10.80
CA GLU A 240 19.91 8.51 11.89
C GLU A 240 18.42 8.77 12.16
N SER A 241 17.57 8.63 11.15
CA SER A 241 16.11 8.78 11.29
C SER A 241 15.43 7.52 11.79
N LEU A 242 16.09 6.35 11.83
CA LEU A 242 15.46 5.08 12.18
C LEU A 242 15.26 4.91 13.69
N ASP A 243 13.99 4.87 14.12
CA ASP A 243 13.59 4.60 15.50
C ASP A 243 12.51 3.51 15.55
N LEU A 244 12.96 2.26 15.67
CA LEU A 244 12.07 1.10 15.74
C LEU A 244 11.39 0.97 17.10
N GLU A 245 11.96 1.57 18.15
CA GLU A 245 11.37 1.60 19.48
C GLU A 245 10.13 2.49 19.48
N ALA A 246 10.19 3.66 18.83
CA ALA A 246 9.03 4.51 18.60
C ALA A 246 7.90 3.79 17.84
N VAL A 247 8.24 2.98 16.83
CA VAL A 247 7.24 2.16 16.11
C VAL A 247 6.59 1.14 17.05
N ARG A 248 7.39 0.42 17.85
CA ARG A 248 6.88 -0.53 18.84
C ARG A 248 5.96 0.15 19.84
N ASP A 249 6.36 1.30 20.36
CA ASP A 249 5.62 2.02 21.39
C ASP A 249 4.29 2.55 20.85
N THR A 250 4.30 3.07 19.62
CA THR A 250 3.08 3.46 18.87
C THR A 250 2.15 2.27 18.69
N ALA A 251 2.66 1.12 18.24
CA ALA A 251 1.87 -0.09 18.08
C ALA A 251 1.31 -0.60 19.42
N ALA A 252 2.09 -0.53 20.51
CA ALA A 252 1.64 -0.87 21.85
C ALA A 252 0.53 0.05 22.36
N GLN A 253 0.61 1.36 22.07
CA GLN A 253 -0.43 2.31 22.39
C GLN A 253 -1.73 2.01 21.62
N LEU A 254 -1.64 1.76 20.30
CA LEU A 254 -2.79 1.34 19.50
C LEU A 254 -3.42 0.03 20.03
N ASN A 255 -2.61 -0.93 20.47
CA ASN A 255 -3.11 -2.16 21.09
C ASN A 255 -3.87 -1.93 22.41
N ARG A 256 -3.60 -0.83 23.13
CA ARG A 256 -4.32 -0.43 24.35
C ARG A 256 -5.58 0.39 24.03
N THR A 257 -5.67 1.01 22.86
CA THR A 257 -6.85 1.74 22.41
C THR A 257 -8.02 0.79 22.15
N LYS A 258 -9.17 1.04 22.80
CA LYS A 258 -10.36 0.18 22.71
C LYS A 258 -10.81 -0.11 21.28
N ALA A 259 -10.70 0.88 20.39
CA ALA A 259 -11.03 0.80 18.97
C ALA A 259 -10.22 -0.27 18.22
N PHE A 260 -8.96 -0.46 18.61
CA PHE A 260 -7.96 -1.20 17.82
C PHE A 260 -7.39 -2.44 18.51
N LYS A 261 -7.79 -2.72 19.76
CA LYS A 261 -7.21 -3.80 20.60
C LYS A 261 -7.17 -5.19 19.97
N TRP A 262 -8.04 -5.47 19.00
CA TRP A 262 -8.15 -6.76 18.32
C TRP A 262 -7.41 -6.84 16.98
N SER A 263 -6.82 -5.73 16.51
CA SER A 263 -6.21 -5.62 15.18
C SER A 263 -4.68 -5.50 15.25
N LYS A 264 -4.03 -6.34 16.07
CA LYS A 264 -2.61 -6.19 16.42
C LYS A 264 -1.67 -6.05 15.22
N ASP A 265 -1.87 -6.86 14.18
CA ASP A 265 -1.02 -6.80 12.99
C ASP A 265 -1.24 -5.51 12.18
N MET A 266 -2.49 -5.03 12.11
CA MET A 266 -2.79 -3.74 11.50
C MET A 266 -2.24 -2.57 12.32
N ASN A 267 -2.23 -2.69 13.65
CA ASN A 267 -1.68 -1.64 14.51
C ASN A 267 -0.17 -1.50 14.32
N VAL A 268 0.54 -2.61 14.13
CA VAL A 268 1.97 -2.62 13.79
C VAL A 268 2.20 -1.98 12.42
N LEU A 269 1.40 -2.35 11.42
CA LEU A 269 1.50 -1.76 10.07
C LEU A 269 1.18 -0.26 10.08
N ALA A 270 0.14 0.17 10.79
CA ALA A 270 -0.24 1.58 10.91
C ALA A 270 0.86 2.38 11.62
N ALA A 271 1.40 1.87 12.73
CA ALA A 271 2.50 2.51 13.46
C ALA A 271 3.74 2.67 12.56
N ALA A 272 4.14 1.62 11.86
CA ALA A 272 5.28 1.66 10.95
C ALA A 272 5.03 2.58 9.74
N SER A 273 3.80 2.61 9.21
CA SER A 273 3.45 3.49 8.08
C SER A 273 3.41 4.96 8.50
N PHE A 274 2.90 5.28 9.69
CA PHE A 274 2.94 6.63 10.24
C PHE A 274 4.37 7.10 10.48
N PHE A 275 5.21 6.21 11.01
CA PHE A 275 6.63 6.48 11.20
C PHE A 275 7.33 6.75 9.88
N VAL A 276 7.14 5.89 8.88
CA VAL A 276 7.70 6.10 7.55
C VAL A 276 7.26 7.46 7.04
N SER A 277 5.94 7.72 6.99
CA SER A 277 5.33 8.99 6.56
C SER A 277 5.92 10.23 7.22
N ASP A 278 6.17 10.21 8.54
CA ASP A 278 6.76 11.36 9.25
C ASP A 278 8.23 11.61 8.90
N ASN A 279 8.97 10.57 8.50
CA ASN A 279 10.41 10.66 8.24
C ASN A 279 10.72 10.73 6.74
N MET A 280 9.72 10.81 5.87
CA MET A 280 9.96 10.84 4.41
C MET A 280 10.43 12.21 3.90
N GLU A 281 10.08 13.31 4.59
CA GLU A 281 10.50 14.66 4.19
C GLU A 281 11.97 14.94 4.52
N GLU A 282 12.55 14.21 5.48
CA GLU A 282 13.91 14.42 5.98
C GLU A 282 14.96 13.53 5.28
N GLY A 283 14.56 12.68 4.32
CA GLY A 283 15.43 11.66 3.71
C GLY A 283 15.67 11.78 2.19
N SER A 284 16.58 10.95 1.67
CA SER A 284 16.94 10.85 0.24
C SER A 284 15.79 10.43 -0.69
N LEU A 285 14.65 10.00 -0.13
CA LEU A 285 13.42 9.68 -0.86
C LEU A 285 12.73 10.92 -1.47
N ALA A 286 13.00 12.11 -0.93
CA ALA A 286 12.50 13.36 -1.48
C ALA A 286 13.19 13.74 -2.79
N GLU A 287 14.50 13.49 -2.92
CA GLU A 287 15.30 13.81 -4.12
C GLU A 287 14.99 12.89 -5.31
N THR A 288 14.50 11.69 -5.05
CA THR A 288 14.23 10.66 -6.08
C THR A 288 12.78 10.65 -6.57
N GLY A 289 11.91 11.54 -6.07
CA GLY A 289 10.48 11.50 -6.38
C GLY A 289 9.75 10.29 -5.77
N LEU A 290 10.41 9.50 -4.92
CA LEU A 290 9.79 8.35 -4.25
C LEU A 290 8.75 8.77 -3.21
N TYR A 291 8.82 10.00 -2.68
CA TYR A 291 7.85 10.50 -1.70
C TYR A 291 6.39 10.34 -2.19
N THR A 292 6.08 10.76 -3.42
CA THR A 292 4.73 10.67 -4.00
C THR A 292 4.27 9.23 -4.22
N SER A 293 5.23 8.33 -4.40
CA SER A 293 5.05 6.94 -4.81
C SER A 293 4.87 6.00 -3.62
N VAL A 294 5.56 6.24 -2.51
CA VAL A 294 5.48 5.44 -1.27
C VAL A 294 4.07 5.34 -0.73
N GLU A 295 3.28 6.42 -0.78
CA GLU A 295 1.89 6.37 -0.36
C GLU A 295 1.09 5.34 -1.17
N ALA A 296 1.25 5.34 -2.50
CA ALA A 296 0.59 4.37 -3.37
C ALA A 296 1.05 2.94 -3.08
N ILE A 297 2.32 2.75 -2.73
CA ILE A 297 2.89 1.45 -2.32
C ILE A 297 2.23 0.95 -1.03
N ILE A 298 2.17 1.79 0.01
CA ILE A 298 1.53 1.47 1.30
C ILE A 298 0.07 1.06 1.06
N GLN A 299 -0.67 1.84 0.27
CA GLN A 299 -2.09 1.57 0.02
C GLN A 299 -2.35 0.32 -0.81
N ALA A 300 -1.52 0.06 -1.82
CA ALA A 300 -1.60 -1.15 -2.63
C ALA A 300 -1.41 -2.40 -1.77
N GLN A 301 -0.38 -2.40 -0.92
CA GLN A 301 -0.08 -3.52 -0.05
C GLN A 301 -1.18 -3.75 1.01
N GLN A 302 -1.64 -2.68 1.68
CA GLN A 302 -2.67 -2.80 2.71
C GLN A 302 -4.00 -3.28 2.12
N THR A 303 -4.37 -2.80 0.92
CA THR A 303 -5.60 -3.25 0.26
C THR A 303 -5.52 -4.70 -0.19
N ALA A 304 -4.40 -5.14 -0.76
CA ALA A 304 -4.19 -6.55 -1.10
C ALA A 304 -4.30 -7.46 0.13
N MET A 305 -3.71 -7.03 1.25
CA MET A 305 -3.77 -7.75 2.52
C MET A 305 -5.20 -7.87 3.05
N ILE A 306 -5.96 -6.77 3.04
CA ILE A 306 -7.36 -6.76 3.47
C ILE A 306 -8.19 -7.70 2.59
N ALA A 307 -8.05 -7.61 1.27
CA ALA A 307 -8.77 -8.48 0.34
C ALA A 307 -8.50 -9.97 0.59
N ALA A 308 -7.24 -10.33 0.89
CA ALA A 308 -6.87 -11.71 1.21
C ALA A 308 -7.52 -12.20 2.52
N VAL A 309 -7.57 -11.36 3.57
CA VAL A 309 -8.22 -11.68 4.85
C VAL A 309 -9.73 -11.84 4.68
N SER A 310 -10.38 -10.91 3.97
CA SER A 310 -11.83 -10.97 3.74
C SER A 310 -12.23 -12.20 2.91
N ALA A 311 -11.41 -12.58 1.91
CA ALA A 311 -11.63 -13.79 1.12
C ALA A 311 -11.52 -15.07 1.96
N GLY A 312 -10.51 -15.15 2.85
CA GLY A 312 -10.35 -16.26 3.77
C GLY A 312 -11.54 -16.42 4.73
N ALA A 313 -12.01 -15.31 5.30
CA ALA A 313 -13.17 -15.31 6.19
C ALA A 313 -14.46 -15.78 5.50
N ALA A 314 -14.70 -15.34 4.26
CA ALA A 314 -15.84 -15.77 3.47
C ALA A 314 -15.79 -17.27 3.14
N ALA A 315 -14.61 -17.80 2.79
CA ALA A 315 -14.43 -19.23 2.54
C ALA A 315 -14.68 -20.08 3.80
N SER A 316 -14.20 -19.65 4.96
CA SER A 316 -14.46 -20.34 6.24
C SER A 316 -15.94 -20.29 6.64
N ALA A 317 -16.63 -19.17 6.42
CA ALA A 317 -18.06 -19.05 6.68
C ALA A 317 -18.89 -19.95 5.75
N ALA A 318 -18.54 -20.03 4.46
CA ALA A 318 -19.19 -20.92 3.50
C ALA A 318 -18.97 -22.40 3.85
N ALA A 319 -17.78 -22.77 4.30
CA ALA A 319 -17.48 -24.14 4.74
C ALA A 319 -18.27 -24.53 6.00
N ASN A 320 -18.46 -23.61 6.94
CA ASN A 320 -19.30 -23.83 8.13
C ASN A 320 -20.80 -23.86 7.84
N SER A 321 -21.23 -23.30 6.70
CA SER A 321 -22.64 -23.30 6.27
C SER A 321 -23.01 -24.52 5.44
N ALA A 322 -22.01 -25.29 5.00
CA ALA A 322 -22.15 -26.49 4.18
C ALA A 322 -21.99 -27.80 4.99
N ASN A 323 -21.76 -27.69 6.31
CA ASN A 323 -21.79 -28.78 7.28
C ASN A 323 -23.02 -28.66 8.17
#